data_AF-A0AAU1KCN7-F1
#
_entry.id   AF-A0AAU1KCN7-F1
#
_cell.length_a   1.000
_cell.length_b   1.000
_cell.length_c   1.000
_cell.angle_alpha   90.00
_cell.angle_beta   90.00
_cell.angle_gamma   90.00
#
_symmetry.space_group_name_H-M   'P 1'
#
loop_
_entity.id
_entity.type
_entity.pdbx_description
1 polymer ?
#
loop_
_entity_poly.entity_id
_entity_poly.type
_entity_poly.pdbx_seq_one_letter_code
_entity_poly.pdbx_strand_id
1 'polypeptide(L)'
;MTRADALRPARDPDLEVRRALASRPELPADVKALLAADEDLCVRENLCLAHDDAPHALVVELYAMGLQRSGGRLRDHPDLAGPGGPARYAGHPDPRLRYVAMDDPDAGPELLLRLADDLDDSVANRAVADARLPADELLRRLAVPARAAAAAGNRARPPAVMHRLVDLARERRAAAGH
;
A
#
# COMPACT_ATOMS: atom_id res chain seq x y z
N MET A 1 24.01 -23.82 0.29
CA MET A 1 25.10 -23.03 -0.32
C MET A 1 25.87 -22.38 0.80
N THR A 2 27.20 -22.47 0.84
CA THR A 2 27.95 -21.84 1.95
C THR A 2 28.10 -20.33 1.72
N ARG A 3 28.44 -19.60 2.78
CA ARG A 3 28.77 -18.16 2.69
C ARG A 3 29.87 -17.88 1.66
N ALA A 4 30.93 -18.68 1.68
CA ALA A 4 32.05 -18.51 0.77
C ALA A 4 31.64 -18.73 -0.70
N ASP A 5 30.78 -19.71 -0.96
CA ASP A 5 30.32 -20.04 -2.32
C ASP A 5 29.44 -18.94 -2.92
N ALA A 6 28.74 -18.17 -2.08
CA ALA A 6 27.78 -17.15 -2.51
C ALA A 6 28.39 -15.74 -2.65
N LEU A 7 29.48 -15.45 -1.94
CA LEU A 7 30.10 -14.11 -1.96
C LEU A 7 30.73 -13.75 -3.30
N ARG A 8 31.34 -14.71 -4.00
CA ARG A 8 31.92 -14.49 -5.33
C ARG A 8 30.85 -14.13 -6.37
N PRO A 9 29.80 -14.95 -6.60
CA PRO A 9 28.77 -14.61 -7.57
C PRO A 9 27.99 -13.34 -7.20
N ALA A 10 27.91 -12.97 -5.92
CA ALA A 10 27.27 -11.72 -5.50
C ALA A 10 28.01 -10.45 -5.94
N ARG A 11 29.28 -10.57 -6.36
CA ARG A 11 30.11 -9.47 -6.88
C ARG A 11 30.45 -9.65 -8.36
N ASP A 12 29.81 -10.60 -9.02
CA ASP A 12 30.08 -10.89 -10.42
C ASP A 12 29.69 -9.67 -11.28
N PRO A 13 30.53 -9.24 -12.23
CA PRO A 13 30.17 -8.14 -13.13
C PRO A 13 28.93 -8.44 -13.98
N ASP A 14 28.61 -9.71 -14.22
CA ASP A 14 27.41 -10.11 -14.96
C ASP A 14 26.15 -9.97 -14.09
N LEU A 15 25.24 -9.09 -14.55
CA LEU A 15 23.95 -8.84 -13.91
C LEU A 15 23.12 -10.12 -13.79
N GLU A 16 23.17 -11.01 -14.77
CA GLU A 16 22.37 -12.23 -14.77
C GLU A 16 22.83 -13.22 -13.70
N VAL A 17 24.13 -13.27 -13.41
CA VAL A 17 24.67 -14.07 -12.29
C VAL A 17 24.13 -13.54 -10.96
N ARG A 18 24.14 -12.22 -10.75
CA ARG A 18 23.65 -11.60 -9.51
C ARG A 18 22.14 -11.74 -9.36
N ARG A 19 21.37 -11.55 -10.44
CA ARG A 19 19.92 -11.76 -10.47
C ARG A 19 19.53 -13.20 -10.17
N ALA A 20 20.23 -14.17 -10.77
CA ALA A 20 20.01 -15.58 -10.50
C ALA A 20 20.35 -15.95 -9.06
N LEU A 21 21.40 -15.35 -8.49
CA LEU A 21 21.75 -15.53 -7.08
C LEU A 21 20.67 -14.98 -6.15
N ALA A 22 20.17 -13.76 -6.41
CA ALA A 22 19.13 -13.10 -5.62
C ALA A 22 17.79 -13.86 -5.60
N SER A 23 17.49 -14.61 -6.67
CA SER A 23 16.28 -15.44 -6.75
C SER A 23 16.38 -16.78 -5.98
N ARG A 24 17.52 -17.08 -5.34
CA ARG A 24 17.66 -18.32 -4.57
C ARG A 24 16.93 -18.18 -3.24
N PRO A 25 16.18 -19.21 -2.78
CA PRO A 25 15.36 -19.11 -1.57
C PRO A 25 16.16 -18.94 -0.28
N GLU A 26 17.43 -19.37 -0.27
CA GLU A 26 18.30 -19.28 0.89
C GLU A 26 19.63 -18.62 0.54
N LEU A 27 19.88 -17.49 1.21
CA LEU A 27 21.13 -16.74 1.12
C LEU A 27 21.63 -16.35 2.52
N PRO A 28 22.96 -16.42 2.75
CA PRO A 28 23.58 -15.86 3.95
C PRO A 28 23.26 -14.37 4.13
N ALA A 29 23.10 -13.92 5.38
CA ALA A 29 22.67 -12.55 5.70
C ALA A 29 23.60 -11.46 5.11
N ASP A 30 24.90 -11.68 5.09
CA ASP A 30 25.87 -10.74 4.51
C ASP A 30 25.78 -10.66 2.98
N VAL A 31 25.43 -11.76 2.32
CA VAL A 31 25.15 -11.79 0.88
C VAL A 31 23.86 -11.05 0.57
N LYS A 32 22.80 -11.25 1.37
CA LYS A 32 21.56 -10.48 1.23
C LYS A 32 21.79 -8.98 1.43
N ALA A 33 22.57 -8.59 2.44
CA ALA A 33 22.93 -7.19 2.66
C ALA A 33 23.70 -6.60 1.48
N LEU A 34 24.60 -7.37 0.87
CA LEU A 34 25.32 -6.95 -0.34
C LEU A 34 24.38 -6.77 -1.53
N LEU A 35 23.52 -7.75 -1.82
CA LEU A 35 22.57 -7.69 -2.94
C LEU A 35 21.47 -6.64 -2.74
N ALA A 36 21.12 -6.34 -1.49
CA ALA A 36 20.18 -5.28 -1.16
C ALA A 36 20.71 -3.88 -1.54
N ALA A 37 22.03 -3.71 -1.58
CA ALA A 37 22.70 -2.49 -2.01
C ALA A 37 23.14 -2.52 -3.49
N ASP A 38 22.70 -3.52 -4.27
CA ASP A 38 23.05 -3.65 -5.68
C ASP A 38 22.45 -2.49 -6.50
N GLU A 39 23.21 -2.01 -7.48
CA GLU A 39 22.74 -0.96 -8.40
C GLU A 39 21.60 -1.44 -9.31
N ASP A 40 21.57 -2.74 -9.63
CA ASP A 40 20.56 -3.33 -10.49
C ASP A 40 19.25 -3.53 -9.73
N LEU A 41 18.20 -2.86 -10.22
CA LEU A 41 16.87 -2.94 -9.64
C LEU A 41 16.33 -4.38 -9.62
N CYS A 42 16.60 -5.18 -10.65
CA CYS A 42 16.10 -6.56 -10.71
C CYS A 42 16.79 -7.46 -9.67
N VAL A 43 18.07 -7.24 -9.34
CA VAL A 43 18.72 -7.92 -8.21
C VAL A 43 17.98 -7.62 -6.91
N ARG A 44 17.72 -6.34 -6.64
CA ARG A 44 17.03 -5.89 -5.43
C ARG A 44 15.58 -6.39 -5.34
N GLU A 45 14.85 -6.36 -6.46
CA GLU A 45 13.49 -6.92 -6.57
C GLU A 45 13.48 -8.43 -6.33
N ASN A 46 14.35 -9.18 -7.02
CA ASN A 46 14.42 -10.64 -6.86
C ASN A 46 14.71 -11.02 -5.40
N LEU A 47 15.61 -10.29 -4.74
CA LEU A 47 15.92 -10.50 -3.33
C LEU A 47 14.66 -10.37 -2.45
N CYS A 48 13.88 -9.29 -2.60
CA CYS A 48 12.66 -9.09 -1.81
C CYS A 48 11.55 -10.10 -2.15
N LEU A 49 11.48 -10.56 -3.41
CA LEU A 49 10.48 -11.54 -3.81
C LEU A 49 10.81 -12.96 -3.33
N ALA A 50 12.09 -13.26 -3.12
CA ALA A 50 12.59 -14.57 -2.70
C ALA A 50 12.77 -14.71 -1.18
N HIS A 51 12.87 -13.60 -0.43
CA HIS A 51 13.20 -13.64 0.99
C HIS A 51 12.28 -12.74 1.84
N ASP A 52 11.54 -13.36 2.76
CA ASP A 52 10.67 -12.66 3.71
C ASP A 52 11.43 -11.81 4.74
N ASP A 53 12.74 -12.07 4.92
CA ASP A 53 13.63 -11.31 5.80
C ASP A 53 14.54 -10.34 5.04
N ALA A 54 14.11 -9.94 3.83
CA ALA A 54 14.78 -8.87 3.09
C ALA A 54 14.77 -7.55 3.88
N PRO A 55 15.83 -6.73 3.79
CA PRO A 55 15.93 -5.53 4.62
C PRO A 55 14.71 -4.60 4.48
N HIS A 56 14.11 -4.25 5.62
CA HIS A 56 12.92 -3.38 5.70
C HIS A 56 12.97 -2.15 4.78
N ALA A 57 14.08 -1.40 4.84
CA ALA A 57 14.25 -0.18 4.06
C ALA A 57 14.17 -0.43 2.55
N LEU A 58 14.68 -1.58 2.08
CA LEU A 58 14.61 -1.95 0.68
C LEU A 58 13.18 -2.28 0.24
N VAL A 59 12.44 -3.05 1.06
CA VAL A 59 11.03 -3.39 0.76
C VAL A 59 10.19 -2.12 0.63
N VAL A 60 10.39 -1.16 1.53
CA VAL A 60 9.72 0.16 1.51
C VAL A 60 10.10 0.96 0.27
N GLU A 61 11.39 1.01 -0.08
CA GLU A 61 11.88 1.69 -1.29
C GLU A 61 11.21 1.12 -2.54
N LEU A 62 11.28 -0.20 -2.75
CA LEU A 62 10.74 -0.86 -3.93
C LEU A 62 9.22 -0.74 -4.03
N TYR A 63 8.52 -0.78 -2.89
CA TYR A 63 7.08 -0.56 -2.86
C TYR A 63 6.72 0.88 -3.27
N ALA A 64 7.43 1.87 -2.73
CA ALA A 64 7.24 3.29 -3.04
C ALA A 64 7.47 3.58 -4.54
N MET A 65 8.39 2.88 -5.20
CA MET A 65 8.62 2.98 -6.65
C MET A 65 7.41 2.61 -7.51
N GLY A 66 6.40 1.91 -6.97
CA GLY A 66 5.14 1.64 -7.69
C GLY A 66 5.29 0.63 -8.84
N LEU A 67 6.16 -0.36 -8.64
CA LEU A 67 6.48 -1.39 -9.63
C LEU A 67 5.23 -2.20 -10.00
N GLN A 68 4.91 -2.24 -11.30
CA GLN A 68 3.66 -2.85 -11.78
C GLN A 68 3.59 -4.37 -11.52
N ARG A 69 4.71 -5.08 -11.70
CA ARG A 69 4.76 -6.54 -11.58
C ARG A 69 4.88 -7.01 -10.13
N SER A 70 5.69 -6.31 -9.36
CA SER A 70 6.11 -6.73 -8.02
C SER A 70 5.29 -6.06 -6.91
N GLY A 71 4.52 -5.01 -7.21
CA GLY A 71 3.84 -4.18 -6.21
C GLY A 71 2.87 -4.94 -5.28
N GLY A 72 2.12 -5.92 -5.80
CA GLY A 72 1.23 -6.75 -4.96
C GLY A 72 2.01 -7.60 -3.97
N ARG A 73 3.05 -8.28 -4.45
CA ARG A 73 3.94 -9.10 -3.61
C ARG A 73 4.68 -8.27 -2.56
N LEU A 74 5.12 -7.06 -2.93
CA LEU A 74 5.78 -6.13 -2.01
C LEU A 74 4.80 -5.61 -0.95
N ARG A 75 3.52 -5.37 -1.32
CA ARG A 75 2.48 -4.99 -0.36
C ARG A 75 2.25 -6.07 0.71
N ASP A 76 2.24 -7.32 0.28
CA ASP A 76 2.02 -8.48 1.15
C ASP A 76 3.30 -8.90 1.91
N HIS A 77 4.44 -8.27 1.64
CA HIS A 77 5.72 -8.62 2.25
C HIS A 77 5.69 -8.35 3.76
N PRO A 78 6.08 -9.30 4.62
CA PRO A 78 5.97 -9.16 6.08
C PRO A 78 6.78 -7.98 6.62
N ASP A 79 7.97 -7.75 6.07
CA ASP A 79 8.76 -6.57 6.45
C ASP A 79 8.23 -5.24 5.90
N LEU A 80 7.23 -5.17 5.01
CA LEU A 80 6.69 -3.86 4.61
C LEU A 80 6.03 -3.16 5.81
N ALA A 81 5.22 -3.87 6.58
CA ALA A 81 4.61 -3.33 7.78
C ALA A 81 5.68 -3.02 8.84
N GLY A 82 6.63 -3.95 9.03
CA GLY A 82 7.69 -3.87 10.02
C GLY A 82 7.18 -3.80 11.47
N PRO A 83 8.07 -3.61 12.45
CA PRO A 83 7.68 -3.43 13.85
C PRO A 83 6.80 -2.18 14.02
N GLY A 84 5.64 -2.35 14.67
CA GLY A 84 4.67 -1.27 14.89
C GLY A 84 3.55 -1.17 13.84
N GLY A 85 3.54 -2.05 12.84
CA GLY A 85 2.41 -2.21 11.91
C GLY A 85 2.30 -1.12 10.84
N PRO A 86 1.36 -1.28 9.88
CA PRO A 86 1.20 -0.34 8.77
C PRO A 86 0.78 1.08 9.20
N ALA A 87 0.05 1.24 10.31
CA ALA A 87 -0.52 2.53 10.72
C ALA A 87 0.53 3.66 10.86
N ARG A 88 1.79 3.31 11.17
CA ARG A 88 2.90 4.27 11.25
C ARG A 88 3.15 5.06 9.95
N TYR A 89 2.70 4.54 8.80
CA TYR A 89 2.85 5.21 7.52
C TYR A 89 1.85 6.35 7.29
N ALA A 90 0.88 6.60 8.18
CA ALA A 90 -0.14 7.64 7.98
C ALA A 90 0.40 9.07 7.79
N GLY A 91 1.67 9.31 8.16
CA GLY A 91 2.37 10.58 7.94
C GLY A 91 3.47 10.56 6.88
N HIS A 92 3.65 9.44 6.17
CA HIS A 92 4.75 9.28 5.22
C HIS A 92 4.58 10.21 4.00
N PRO A 93 5.64 10.83 3.45
CA PRO A 93 5.54 11.71 2.28
C PRO A 93 5.02 11.00 1.02
N ASP A 94 5.38 9.72 0.84
CA ASP A 94 4.87 8.89 -0.26
C ASP A 94 3.40 8.45 -0.02
N PRO A 95 2.46 8.75 -0.94
CA PRO A 95 1.06 8.38 -0.80
C PRO A 95 0.81 6.86 -0.82
N ARG A 96 1.65 6.05 -1.49
CA ARG A 96 1.49 4.59 -1.48
C ARG A 96 1.66 4.02 -0.08
N LEU A 97 2.61 4.57 0.69
CA LEU A 97 2.81 4.14 2.07
C LEU A 97 1.65 4.60 2.97
N ARG A 98 1.13 5.81 2.77
CA ARG A 98 -0.12 6.25 3.44
C ARG A 98 -1.30 5.35 3.09
N TYR A 99 -1.37 4.86 1.84
CA TYR A 99 -2.38 3.89 1.42
C TYR A 99 -2.30 2.59 2.22
N VAL A 100 -1.09 2.06 2.40
CA VAL A 100 -0.80 0.85 3.20
C VAL A 100 -1.15 1.04 4.68
N ALA A 101 -1.09 2.26 5.22
CA ALA A 101 -1.47 2.53 6.60
C ALA A 101 -2.91 2.07 6.94
N MET A 102 -3.80 2.03 5.94
CA MET A 102 -5.19 1.58 6.11
C MET A 102 -5.34 0.05 6.11
N ASP A 103 -4.30 -0.70 5.75
CA ASP A 103 -4.30 -2.17 5.83
C ASP A 103 -4.07 -2.66 7.26
N ASP A 104 -3.67 -1.78 8.18
CA ASP A 104 -3.58 -2.08 9.60
C ASP A 104 -4.98 -2.46 10.14
N PRO A 105 -5.19 -3.69 10.63
CA PRO A 105 -6.49 -4.13 11.13
C PRO A 105 -6.94 -3.34 12.36
N ASP A 106 -5.98 -2.84 13.15
CA ASP A 106 -6.22 -2.09 14.37
C ASP A 106 -6.32 -0.57 14.11
N ALA A 107 -6.26 -0.13 12.85
CA ALA A 107 -6.49 1.27 12.51
C ALA A 107 -7.89 1.72 12.96
N GLY A 108 -7.90 2.64 13.92
CA GLY A 108 -9.09 3.30 14.42
C GLY A 108 -9.65 4.35 13.45
N PRO A 109 -10.87 4.85 13.72
CA PRO A 109 -11.51 5.87 12.89
C PRO A 109 -10.69 7.16 12.78
N GLU A 110 -9.84 7.48 13.75
CA GLU A 110 -8.99 8.68 13.76
C GLU A 110 -7.99 8.69 12.59
N LEU A 111 -7.39 7.53 12.28
CA LEU A 111 -6.48 7.39 11.15
C LEU A 111 -7.24 7.63 9.84
N LEU A 112 -8.43 7.04 9.71
CA LEU A 112 -9.25 7.17 8.51
C LEU A 112 -9.80 8.58 8.32
N LEU A 113 -10.18 9.26 9.41
CA LEU A 113 -10.59 10.66 9.38
C LEU A 113 -9.46 11.54 8.86
N ARG A 114 -8.24 11.37 9.38
CA ARG A 114 -7.06 12.09 8.89
C ARG A 114 -6.81 11.83 7.41
N LEU A 115 -6.84 10.56 6.99
CA LEU A 115 -6.55 10.19 5.60
C LEU A 115 -7.70 10.52 4.64
N ALA A 116 -8.94 10.71 5.10
CA ALA A 116 -10.05 11.17 4.26
C ALA A 116 -9.85 12.61 3.75
N ASP A 117 -8.99 13.38 4.42
CA ASP A 117 -8.53 14.72 4.03
C ASP A 117 -7.15 14.71 3.35
N ASP A 118 -6.64 13.54 2.96
CA ASP A 118 -5.36 13.44 2.26
C ASP A 118 -5.38 14.22 0.93
N LEU A 119 -4.23 14.81 0.60
CA LEU A 119 -4.04 15.53 -0.66
C LEU A 119 -4.00 14.58 -1.85
N ASP A 120 -3.60 13.32 -1.64
CA ASP A 120 -3.67 12.28 -2.65
C ASP A 120 -5.08 11.68 -2.70
N ASP A 121 -5.73 11.82 -3.86
CA ASP A 121 -7.10 11.34 -4.05
C ASP A 121 -7.26 9.83 -3.89
N SER A 122 -6.24 9.03 -4.20
CA SER A 122 -6.32 7.58 -4.04
C SER A 122 -6.35 7.21 -2.57
N VAL A 123 -5.52 7.87 -1.76
CA VAL A 123 -5.50 7.72 -0.31
C VAL A 123 -6.83 8.15 0.30
N ALA A 124 -7.28 9.37 -0.02
CA ALA A 124 -8.52 9.92 0.52
C ALA A 124 -9.76 9.11 0.11
N ASN A 125 -9.87 8.69 -1.15
CA ASN A 125 -10.99 7.87 -1.58
C ASN A 125 -10.98 6.47 -0.93
N ARG A 126 -9.80 5.88 -0.69
CA ARG A 126 -9.69 4.60 0.01
C ARG A 126 -10.09 4.71 1.48
N ALA A 127 -9.76 5.82 2.15
CA ALA A 127 -10.18 6.10 3.51
C ALA A 127 -11.71 6.30 3.58
N VAL A 128 -12.29 7.07 2.65
CA VAL A 128 -13.74 7.28 2.55
C VAL A 128 -14.51 5.99 2.28
N ALA A 129 -13.92 5.06 1.52
CA ALA A 129 -14.53 3.76 1.23
C ALA A 129 -14.35 2.72 2.35
N ASP A 130 -13.53 2.99 3.38
CA ASP A 130 -13.25 2.05 4.46
C ASP A 130 -14.45 1.90 5.40
N ALA A 131 -14.82 0.65 5.70
CA ALA A 131 -16.01 0.33 6.49
C ALA A 131 -15.92 0.82 7.95
N ARG A 132 -14.71 1.09 8.45
CA ARG A 132 -14.48 1.60 9.80
C ARG A 132 -14.67 3.12 9.91
N LEU A 133 -14.86 3.82 8.79
CA LEU A 133 -15.11 5.27 8.83
C LEU A 133 -16.49 5.55 9.47
N PRO A 134 -16.60 6.51 10.40
CA PRO A 134 -17.86 6.87 11.02
C PRO A 134 -18.94 7.30 10.01
N ALA A 135 -20.19 6.92 10.27
CA ALA A 135 -21.31 7.17 9.37
C ALA A 135 -21.63 8.66 9.16
N ASP A 136 -21.43 9.49 10.17
CA ASP A 136 -21.62 10.95 10.09
C ASP A 136 -20.60 11.56 9.12
N GLU A 137 -19.35 11.11 9.17
CA GLU A 137 -18.32 11.53 8.23
C GLU A 137 -18.65 11.07 6.81
N LEU A 138 -19.11 9.83 6.65
CA LEU A 138 -19.51 9.30 5.36
C LEU A 138 -20.63 10.13 4.71
N LEU A 139 -21.61 10.58 5.51
CA LEU A 139 -22.66 11.50 5.07
C LEU A 139 -22.11 12.87 4.66
N ARG A 140 -21.14 13.43 5.40
CA ARG A 140 -20.45 14.67 5.02
C ARG A 140 -19.75 14.51 3.67
N ARG A 141 -19.01 13.42 3.47
CA ARG A 141 -18.27 13.14 2.22
C ARG A 141 -19.18 12.88 1.03
N LEU A 142 -20.39 12.37 1.25
CA LEU A 142 -21.38 12.22 0.19
C LEU A 142 -21.82 13.56 -0.45
N ALA A 143 -21.77 14.65 0.33
CA ALA A 143 -22.08 16.00 -0.16
C ALA A 143 -20.92 16.64 -0.95
N VAL A 144 -19.71 16.07 -0.90
CA VAL A 144 -18.53 16.57 -1.61
C VAL A 144 -18.43 15.85 -2.96
N PRO A 145 -18.60 16.53 -4.12
CA PRO A 145 -18.66 15.85 -5.42
C PRO A 145 -17.46 14.94 -5.71
N ALA A 146 -16.25 15.38 -5.35
CA ALA A 146 -15.02 14.61 -5.52
C ALA A 146 -14.96 13.32 -4.66
N ARG A 147 -15.74 13.25 -3.57
CA ARG A 147 -15.75 12.12 -2.62
C ARG A 147 -17.04 11.30 -2.67
N ALA A 148 -18.08 11.81 -3.32
CA ALA A 148 -19.42 11.21 -3.33
C ALA A 148 -19.44 9.75 -3.84
N ALA A 149 -18.65 9.44 -4.87
CA ALA A 149 -18.58 8.08 -5.41
C ALA A 149 -17.95 7.09 -4.41
N ALA A 150 -16.85 7.48 -3.77
CA ALA A 150 -16.21 6.67 -2.72
C ALA A 150 -17.15 6.48 -1.53
N ALA A 151 -17.85 7.54 -1.11
CA ALA A 151 -18.79 7.51 0.00
C ALA A 151 -19.98 6.57 -0.28
N ALA A 152 -20.57 6.67 -1.47
CA ALA A 152 -21.64 5.77 -1.91
C ALA A 152 -21.17 4.31 -2.06
N GLY A 153 -19.89 4.12 -2.40
CA GLY A 153 -19.22 2.83 -2.54
C GLY A 153 -18.77 2.18 -1.23
N ASN A 154 -18.81 2.90 -0.10
CA ASN A 154 -18.34 2.40 1.19
C ASN A 154 -19.05 1.10 1.57
N ARG A 155 -18.30 0.07 1.97
CA ARG A 155 -18.84 -1.29 2.20
C ARG A 155 -19.77 -1.39 3.40
N ALA A 156 -19.64 -0.54 4.40
CA ALA A 156 -20.51 -0.56 5.58
C ALA A 156 -21.95 -0.10 5.27
N ARG A 157 -22.16 0.68 4.19
CA ARG A 157 -23.42 1.34 3.77
C ARG A 157 -24.48 1.44 4.88
N PRO A 158 -24.25 2.27 5.92
CA PRO A 158 -25.23 2.41 7.00
C PRO A 158 -26.58 2.88 6.44
N PRO A 159 -27.72 2.49 7.07
CA PRO A 159 -29.06 2.87 6.58
C PRO A 159 -29.23 4.36 6.29
N ALA A 160 -28.66 5.24 7.13
CA ALA A 160 -28.70 6.69 6.93
C ALA A 160 -28.08 7.12 5.59
N VAL A 161 -26.99 6.49 5.16
CA VAL A 161 -26.35 6.77 3.86
C VAL A 161 -27.21 6.29 2.71
N MET A 162 -27.81 5.09 2.83
CA MET A 162 -28.73 4.57 1.81
C MET A 162 -29.95 5.48 1.63
N HIS A 163 -30.57 5.93 2.72
CA HIS A 163 -31.69 6.87 2.66
C HIS A 163 -31.28 8.18 1.97
N ARG A 164 -30.11 8.74 2.31
CA ARG A 164 -29.62 9.95 1.66
C ARG A 164 -29.38 9.76 0.16
N LEU A 165 -28.85 8.61 -0.27
CA LEU A 165 -28.68 8.30 -1.69
C LEU A 165 -30.02 8.25 -2.44
N VAL A 166 -31.07 7.69 -1.82
CA VAL A 166 -32.42 7.66 -2.40
C VAL A 166 -32.98 9.07 -2.56
N ASP A 167 -32.83 9.93 -1.55
CA ASP A 167 -33.31 11.31 -1.60
C ASP A 167 -32.60 12.11 -2.69
N LEU A 168 -31.26 12.01 -2.77
CA LEU A 168 -30.48 12.61 -3.85
C LEU A 168 -30.91 12.13 -5.24
N ALA A 169 -31.25 10.85 -5.40
CA ALA A 169 -31.74 10.33 -6.67
C ALA A 169 -33.11 10.90 -7.05
N ARG A 170 -34.00 11.13 -6.07
CA ARG A 170 -35.30 11.79 -6.27
C ARG A 170 -35.13 13.25 -6.66
N GLU A 171 -34.29 13.99 -5.92
CA GLU A 171 -33.96 15.40 -6.18
C GLU A 171 -33.45 15.59 -7.64
N ARG A 172 -32.52 14.73 -8.10
CA ARG A 172 -31.98 14.81 -9.47
C ARG A 172 -33.02 14.53 -10.56
N ARG A 173 -33.93 13.57 -10.34
CA ARG A 173 -35.01 13.27 -11.29
C ARG A 173 -35.98 14.44 -11.40
N ALA A 174 -36.33 15.06 -10.28
CA ALA A 174 -37.18 16.25 -10.27
C ALA A 174 -36.53 17.41 -11.05
N ALA A 175 -35.22 17.62 -10.89
CA ALA A 175 -34.48 18.65 -11.60
C ALA A 175 -34.31 18.38 -13.12
N ALA A 176 -34.32 17.12 -13.56
CA ALA A 176 -34.18 16.74 -14.98
C ALA A 176 -35.51 16.61 -15.74
N GLY A 177 -36.65 16.66 -15.03
CA GLY A 177 -38.00 16.61 -15.60
C GLY A 177 -38.64 17.99 -15.84
N HIS A 178 -37.87 19.06 -15.68
CA HIS A 178 -38.20 20.45 -16.02
C HIS A 178 -37.30 20.92 -17.17
#